data_AF-A0A7W6GEL6-F1
#
_entry.id   AF-A0A7W6GEL6-F1
#
_cell.length_a   1.000
_cell.length_b   1.000
_cell.length_c   1.000
_cell.angle_alpha   90.00
_cell.angle_beta   90.00
_cell.angle_gamma   90.00
#
_symmetry.space_group_name_H-M   'P 1'
#
loop_
_entity.id
_entity.type
_entity.pdbx_description
1 polymer ?
#
loop_
_entity_poly.entity_id
_entity_poly.type
_entity_poly.pdbx_seq_one_letter_code
_entity_poly.pdbx_strand_id
1 'polypeptide(L)'
;MRPSADDLDSAVAAGVIDAGQAERLRAFLAGRAEAAPDALDAPDREDVRFVRGFHDVFMSVGLVALLAGLQLAMSALLPPQAMAAGMAAGAALIWALAEVFTRRQRLVLPSIVLATAFSIYAAMSASLALEGRELDDPLSAQAPWVATAALAAAAAFRLRFRLPFSTLLVAASAIGLGLALLGLHAEALLEQRWRELLLVLGLLVFGAAMTFDLRDPERRTLASDNGFWLHLLAAPMIVHALLSFVVADPASPTPSEAAVAVAILAALALVALVVDRRALLMSGLIYFGAAIGALITRAQFDSATIFALTLVILGVVVVALGAGWRPARRLALAPLPPSLRAAVPSSS
;
A
#
# COMPACT_ATOMS: atom_id res chain seq x y z
N MET A 1 31.97 -17.75 -4.00
CA MET A 1 31.18 -18.91 -4.44
C MET A 1 31.25 -19.96 -3.35
N ARG A 2 30.09 -20.45 -2.86
CA ARG A 2 30.10 -21.70 -2.08
C ARG A 2 30.29 -22.84 -3.10
N PRO A 3 31.16 -23.83 -2.82
CA PRO A 3 31.30 -24.97 -3.71
C PRO A 3 29.96 -25.72 -3.77
N SER A 4 29.47 -25.96 -4.98
CA SER A 4 28.35 -26.85 -5.23
C SER A 4 28.71 -28.30 -4.85
N ALA A 5 27.71 -29.18 -4.79
CA ALA A 5 27.97 -30.61 -4.59
C ALA A 5 28.94 -31.14 -5.66
N ASP A 6 28.76 -30.68 -6.91
CA ASP A 6 29.58 -31.02 -8.07
C ASP A 6 31.01 -30.47 -7.94
N ASP A 7 31.21 -29.30 -7.34
CA ASP A 7 32.54 -28.73 -7.10
C ASP A 7 33.33 -29.55 -6.05
N LEU A 8 32.65 -30.07 -5.02
CA LEU A 8 33.26 -30.93 -4.02
C LEU A 8 33.63 -32.29 -4.60
N ASP A 9 32.77 -32.87 -5.43
CA ASP A 9 33.06 -34.13 -6.11
C ASP A 9 34.18 -33.97 -7.13
N SER A 10 34.24 -32.83 -7.83
CA SER A 10 35.34 -32.48 -8.73
C SER A 10 36.66 -32.29 -7.98
N ALA A 11 36.64 -31.69 -6.78
CA ALA A 11 37.83 -31.52 -5.94
C ALA A 11 38.36 -32.86 -5.38
N VAL A 12 37.47 -33.82 -5.09
CA VAL A 12 37.83 -35.19 -4.72
C VAL A 12 38.44 -35.92 -5.92
N ALA A 13 37.81 -35.83 -7.10
CA ALA A 13 38.32 -36.43 -8.32
C ALA A 13 39.69 -35.86 -8.74
N ALA A 14 39.94 -34.57 -8.48
CA ALA A 14 41.20 -33.91 -8.72
C ALA A 14 42.26 -34.19 -7.63
N GLY A 15 41.94 -34.96 -6.58
CA GLY A 15 42.85 -35.29 -5.48
C GLY A 15 43.26 -34.09 -4.61
N VAL A 16 42.53 -32.97 -4.71
CA VAL A 16 42.79 -31.76 -3.92
C VAL A 16 42.35 -31.95 -2.47
N ILE A 17 41.29 -32.72 -2.25
CA ILE A 17 40.77 -33.12 -0.94
C ILE A 17 40.38 -34.60 -0.96
N ASP A 18 40.36 -35.26 0.19
CA ASP A 18 39.87 -36.63 0.33
C ASP A 18 38.33 -36.69 0.52
N ALA A 19 37.74 -37.87 0.28
CA ALA A 19 36.29 -38.07 0.39
C ALA A 19 35.74 -37.78 1.80
N GLY A 20 36.52 -38.08 2.85
CA GLY A 20 36.14 -37.79 4.22
C GLY A 20 36.22 -36.30 4.55
N GLN A 21 37.17 -35.55 3.97
CA GLN A 21 37.24 -34.09 4.05
C GLN A 21 36.03 -33.44 3.37
N ALA A 22 35.63 -33.94 2.19
CA ALA A 22 34.43 -33.48 1.49
C ALA A 22 33.17 -33.69 2.34
N GLU A 23 33.02 -34.86 2.97
CA GLU A 23 31.87 -35.17 3.82
C GLU A 23 31.82 -34.31 5.10
N ARG A 24 32.96 -34.11 5.77
CA ARG A 24 33.04 -33.18 6.92
C ARG A 24 32.73 -31.74 6.53
N LEU A 25 33.18 -31.32 5.35
CA LEU A 25 32.89 -29.98 4.84
C LEU A 25 31.41 -29.82 4.49
N ARG A 26 30.77 -30.84 3.89
CA ARG A 26 29.32 -30.87 3.68
C ARG A 26 28.55 -30.75 4.99
N ALA A 27 28.92 -31.53 6.01
CA ALA A 27 28.30 -31.48 7.33
C ALA A 27 28.49 -30.10 8.01
N PHE A 28 29.69 -29.52 7.90
CA PHE A 28 29.97 -28.18 8.42
C PHE A 28 29.16 -27.08 7.71
N LEU A 29 29.05 -27.14 6.38
CA LEU A 29 28.26 -26.19 5.59
C LEU A 29 26.76 -26.33 5.85
N ALA A 30 26.26 -27.56 6.01
CA ALA A 30 24.88 -27.83 6.39
C ALA A 30 24.55 -27.27 7.78
N GLY A 31 25.41 -27.51 8.78
CA GLY A 31 25.25 -26.93 10.12
C GLY A 31 25.37 -25.41 10.15
N ARG A 32 26.16 -24.80 9.25
CA ARG A 32 26.25 -23.34 9.11
C ARG A 32 24.99 -22.73 8.49
N ALA A 33 24.34 -23.43 7.55
CA ALA A 33 23.07 -22.99 6.97
C ALA A 33 21.94 -22.98 8.02
N GLU A 34 21.99 -23.87 9.01
CA GLU A 34 21.06 -23.88 10.15
C GLU A 34 21.41 -22.83 11.21
N ALA A 35 22.69 -22.48 11.39
CA ALA A 35 23.17 -21.61 12.47
C ALA A 35 23.30 -20.10 12.14
N ALA A 36 23.22 -19.69 10.86
CA ALA A 36 23.39 -18.30 10.45
C ALA A 36 22.22 -17.79 9.59
N PRO A 37 21.24 -17.05 10.15
CA PRO A 37 20.07 -16.64 9.38
C PRO A 37 20.32 -15.58 8.28
N ASP A 38 21.42 -14.80 8.30
CA ASP A 38 21.33 -13.46 7.66
C ASP A 38 22.53 -12.85 6.92
N ALA A 39 23.60 -13.56 6.53
CA ALA A 39 24.75 -12.83 5.94
C ALA A 39 25.50 -13.37 4.72
N LEU A 40 25.26 -14.58 4.19
CA LEU A 40 26.13 -15.10 3.10
C LEU A 40 25.42 -15.92 2.00
N ASP A 41 24.15 -15.60 1.70
CA ASP A 41 23.38 -16.19 0.56
C ASP A 41 22.69 -15.09 -0.28
N ALA A 42 23.32 -13.92 -0.42
CA ALA A 42 22.75 -12.78 -1.13
C ALA A 42 22.61 -12.95 -2.66
N PRO A 43 23.60 -13.50 -3.41
CA PRO A 43 23.52 -13.51 -4.88
C PRO A 43 22.39 -14.43 -5.41
N ASP A 44 22.36 -15.70 -5.01
CA ASP A 44 21.36 -16.65 -5.50
C ASP A 44 19.94 -16.32 -5.01
N ARG A 45 19.78 -15.74 -3.82
CA ARG A 45 18.47 -15.30 -3.33
C ARG A 45 17.99 -14.01 -3.99
N GLU A 46 18.90 -13.10 -4.36
CA GLU A 46 18.54 -11.87 -5.07
C GLU A 46 18.15 -12.17 -6.51
N ASP A 47 18.88 -13.06 -7.21
CA ASP A 47 18.54 -13.47 -8.57
C ASP A 47 17.20 -14.21 -8.62
N VAL A 48 16.94 -15.13 -7.69
CA VAL A 48 15.64 -15.82 -7.61
C VAL A 48 14.51 -14.85 -7.22
N ARG A 49 14.76 -13.87 -6.35
CA ARG A 49 13.78 -12.82 -6.00
C ARG A 49 13.53 -11.86 -7.16
N PHE A 50 14.56 -11.52 -7.93
CA PHE A 50 14.47 -10.65 -9.10
C PHE A 50 13.67 -11.31 -10.23
N VAL A 51 13.99 -12.58 -10.56
CA VAL A 51 13.26 -13.35 -11.57
C VAL A 51 11.80 -13.55 -11.17
N ARG A 52 11.51 -13.85 -9.89
CA ARG A 52 10.13 -13.90 -9.38
C ARG A 52 9.46 -12.53 -9.43
N GLY A 53 10.18 -11.45 -9.15
CA GLY A 53 9.68 -10.07 -9.27
C GLY A 53 9.24 -9.74 -10.70
N PHE A 54 10.04 -10.12 -11.70
CA PHE A 54 9.66 -9.92 -13.11
C PHE A 54 8.42 -10.73 -13.49
N HIS A 55 8.34 -12.00 -13.05
CA HIS A 55 7.16 -12.83 -13.24
C HIS A 55 5.91 -12.21 -12.59
N ASP A 56 6.00 -11.72 -11.35
CA ASP A 56 4.91 -11.06 -10.64
C ASP A 56 4.39 -9.83 -11.40
N VAL A 57 5.29 -9.02 -11.96
CA VAL A 57 4.94 -7.85 -12.78
C VAL A 57 4.23 -8.28 -14.07
N PHE A 58 4.79 -9.24 -14.81
CA PHE A 58 4.20 -9.73 -16.06
C PHE A 58 2.79 -10.29 -15.82
N MET A 59 2.61 -11.11 -14.78
CA MET A 59 1.31 -11.67 -14.40
C MET A 59 0.32 -10.59 -14.00
N SER A 60 0.76 -9.55 -13.29
CA SER A 60 -0.10 -8.44 -12.88
C SER A 60 -0.58 -7.62 -14.08
N VAL A 61 0.29 -7.33 -15.04
CA VAL A 61 -0.08 -6.65 -16.30
C VAL A 61 -1.07 -7.49 -17.08
N GLY A 62 -0.82 -8.81 -17.21
CA GLY A 62 -1.74 -9.74 -17.86
C GLY A 62 -3.11 -9.78 -17.19
N LEU A 63 -3.17 -9.79 -15.86
CA LEU A 63 -4.43 -9.74 -15.11
C LEU A 63 -5.17 -8.41 -15.31
N VAL A 64 -4.48 -7.27 -15.27
CA VAL A 64 -5.10 -5.97 -15.54
C VAL A 64 -5.69 -5.93 -16.95
N ALA A 65 -4.94 -6.40 -17.95
CA ALA A 65 -5.41 -6.47 -19.33
C ALA A 65 -6.62 -7.42 -19.49
N LEU A 66 -6.58 -8.59 -18.83
CA LEU A 66 -7.70 -9.54 -18.82
C LEU A 66 -8.97 -8.92 -18.20
N LEU A 67 -8.85 -8.24 -17.05
CA LEU A 67 -9.98 -7.65 -16.35
C LEU A 67 -10.57 -6.45 -17.10
N ALA A 68 -9.71 -5.63 -17.74
CA ALA A 68 -10.16 -4.56 -18.62
C ALA A 68 -10.86 -5.12 -19.87
N GLY A 69 -10.29 -6.16 -20.48
CA GLY A 69 -10.89 -6.86 -21.62
C GLY A 69 -12.23 -7.50 -21.27
N LEU A 70 -12.36 -8.11 -20.09
CA LEU A 70 -13.61 -8.65 -19.58
C LEU A 70 -14.66 -7.55 -19.42
N GLN A 71 -14.27 -6.40 -18.86
CA GLN A 71 -15.18 -5.26 -18.71
C GLN A 71 -15.70 -4.74 -20.05
N LEU A 72 -14.81 -4.57 -21.04
CA LEU A 72 -15.16 -4.14 -22.39
C LEU A 72 -16.04 -5.17 -23.10
N ALA A 73 -15.70 -6.46 -23.01
CA ALA A 73 -16.48 -7.54 -23.60
C ALA A 73 -17.89 -7.62 -23.00
N MET A 74 -18.03 -7.49 -21.68
CA MET A 74 -19.35 -7.42 -21.04
C MET A 74 -20.16 -6.24 -21.57
N SER A 75 -19.56 -5.05 -21.66
CA SER A 75 -20.26 -3.86 -22.19
C SER A 75 -20.68 -3.97 -23.65
N ALA A 76 -19.92 -4.72 -24.46
CA ALA A 76 -20.19 -4.89 -25.89
C ALA A 76 -21.16 -6.04 -26.20
N LEU A 77 -21.18 -7.08 -25.37
CA LEU A 77 -21.86 -8.35 -25.66
C LEU A 77 -23.09 -8.61 -24.78
N LEU A 78 -23.14 -8.07 -23.57
CA LEU A 78 -24.25 -8.30 -22.65
C LEU A 78 -25.28 -7.18 -22.76
N PRO A 79 -26.59 -7.51 -22.78
CA PRO A 79 -27.62 -6.50 -22.64
C PRO A 79 -27.59 -5.90 -21.22
N PRO A 80 -28.07 -4.65 -21.01
CA PRO A 80 -27.99 -3.96 -19.72
C PRO A 80 -28.51 -4.77 -18.52
N GLN A 81 -29.64 -5.46 -18.69
CA GLN A 81 -30.24 -6.30 -17.63
C GLN A 81 -29.37 -7.51 -17.22
N ALA A 82 -28.40 -7.92 -18.04
CA ALA A 82 -27.48 -9.01 -17.74
C ALA A 82 -26.16 -8.53 -17.11
N MET A 83 -25.93 -7.21 -17.04
CA MET A 83 -24.64 -6.64 -16.62
C MET A 83 -24.32 -6.96 -15.16
N ALA A 84 -25.31 -6.93 -14.27
CA ALA A 84 -25.14 -7.30 -12.86
C ALA A 84 -24.68 -8.76 -12.68
N ALA A 85 -25.28 -9.69 -13.45
CA ALA A 85 -24.89 -11.09 -13.47
C ALA A 85 -23.51 -11.29 -14.10
N GLY A 86 -23.17 -10.52 -15.13
CA GLY A 86 -21.84 -10.48 -15.73
C GLY A 86 -20.75 -10.09 -14.71
N MET A 87 -20.98 -9.03 -13.92
CA MET A 87 -20.08 -8.63 -12.84
C MET A 87 -19.96 -9.71 -11.75
N ALA A 88 -21.06 -10.36 -11.38
CA ALA A 88 -21.01 -11.46 -10.41
C ALA A 88 -20.18 -12.66 -10.95
N ALA A 89 -20.36 -13.02 -12.22
CA ALA A 89 -19.57 -14.05 -12.88
C ALA A 89 -18.08 -13.66 -12.97
N GLY A 90 -17.78 -12.39 -13.25
CA GLY A 90 -16.43 -11.85 -13.22
C GLY A 90 -15.80 -11.92 -11.82
N ALA A 91 -16.55 -11.61 -10.76
CA ALA A 91 -16.09 -11.78 -9.38
C ALA A 91 -15.77 -13.25 -9.06
N ALA A 92 -16.58 -14.20 -9.54
CA ALA A 92 -16.32 -15.63 -9.39
C ALA A 92 -15.05 -16.07 -10.13
N LEU A 93 -14.82 -15.56 -11.35
CA LEU A 93 -13.58 -15.79 -12.09
C LEU A 93 -12.36 -15.22 -11.33
N ILE A 94 -12.44 -14.00 -10.83
CA ILE A 94 -11.38 -13.36 -10.03
C ILE A 94 -11.06 -14.21 -8.79
N TRP A 95 -12.07 -14.73 -8.10
CA TRP A 95 -11.87 -15.63 -6.96
C TRP A 95 -11.16 -16.93 -7.36
N ALA A 96 -11.55 -17.54 -8.48
CA ALA A 96 -10.88 -18.72 -9.01
C ALA A 96 -9.41 -18.45 -9.37
N LEU A 97 -9.12 -17.29 -9.98
CA LEU A 97 -7.75 -16.86 -10.27
C LEU A 97 -6.96 -16.59 -8.98
N ALA A 98 -7.58 -16.00 -7.96
CA ALA A 98 -6.95 -15.79 -6.64
C ALA A 98 -6.62 -17.12 -5.95
N GLU A 99 -7.47 -18.14 -6.10
CA GLU A 99 -7.17 -19.47 -5.58
C GLU A 99 -5.90 -20.08 -6.21
N VAL A 100 -5.61 -19.75 -7.48
CA VAL A 100 -4.38 -20.16 -8.16
C VAL A 100 -3.21 -19.24 -7.78
N PHE A 101 -3.31 -17.95 -8.09
CA PHE A 101 -2.18 -17.02 -8.01
C PHE A 101 -1.85 -16.58 -6.59
N THR A 102 -2.87 -16.42 -5.73
CA THR A 102 -2.68 -16.03 -4.34
C THR A 102 -2.38 -17.23 -3.45
N ARG A 103 -3.22 -18.27 -3.47
CA ARG A 103 -3.05 -19.40 -2.54
C ARG A 103 -1.98 -20.39 -2.99
N ARG A 104 -2.02 -20.84 -4.25
CA ARG A 104 -1.11 -21.89 -4.73
C ARG A 104 0.26 -21.33 -5.13
N GLN A 105 0.29 -20.25 -5.92
CA GLN A 105 1.54 -19.68 -6.43
C GLN A 105 2.15 -18.60 -5.51
N ARG A 106 1.37 -18.03 -4.58
CA ARG A 106 1.81 -17.06 -3.57
C ARG A 106 2.45 -15.80 -4.17
N LEU A 107 1.96 -15.34 -5.32
CA LEU A 107 2.42 -14.12 -5.99
C LEU A 107 1.84 -12.89 -5.28
N VAL A 108 2.63 -11.85 -5.01
CA VAL A 108 2.18 -10.72 -4.18
C VAL A 108 1.44 -9.68 -5.01
N LEU A 109 2.07 -9.20 -6.08
CA LEU A 109 1.50 -8.14 -6.91
C LEU A 109 0.21 -8.58 -7.64
N PRO A 110 0.14 -9.79 -8.24
CA PRO A 110 -1.09 -10.32 -8.80
C PRO A 110 -2.22 -10.40 -7.76
N SER A 111 -1.90 -10.73 -6.52
CA SER A 111 -2.89 -10.84 -5.45
C SER A 111 -3.46 -9.49 -5.02
N ILE A 112 -2.68 -8.41 -5.08
CA ILE A 112 -3.16 -7.04 -4.85
C ILE A 112 -4.19 -6.66 -5.94
N VAL A 113 -3.86 -6.94 -7.21
CA VAL A 113 -4.76 -6.72 -8.34
C VAL A 113 -6.07 -7.49 -8.16
N LEU A 114 -5.99 -8.79 -7.87
CA LEU A 114 -7.17 -9.66 -7.71
C LEU A 114 -8.03 -9.26 -6.50
N ALA A 115 -7.43 -8.93 -5.36
CA ALA A 115 -8.18 -8.49 -4.17
C ALA A 115 -8.97 -7.19 -4.43
N THR A 116 -8.31 -6.24 -5.11
CA THR A 116 -8.92 -4.96 -5.49
C THR A 116 -10.04 -5.18 -6.50
N ALA A 117 -9.77 -5.93 -7.56
CA ALA A 117 -10.73 -6.24 -8.60
C ALA A 117 -11.94 -7.00 -8.05
N PHE A 118 -11.74 -7.96 -7.15
CA PHE A 118 -12.82 -8.72 -6.52
C PHE A 118 -13.79 -7.80 -5.78
N SER A 119 -13.25 -6.85 -5.00
CA SER A 119 -14.05 -5.88 -4.25
C SER A 119 -14.81 -4.93 -5.18
N ILE A 120 -14.17 -4.48 -6.28
CA ILE A 120 -14.79 -3.62 -7.30
C ILE A 120 -15.92 -4.38 -8.03
N TYR A 121 -15.67 -5.60 -8.50
CA TYR A 121 -16.68 -6.39 -9.22
C TYR A 121 -17.89 -6.70 -8.34
N ALA A 122 -17.67 -7.00 -7.04
CA ALA A 122 -18.77 -7.19 -6.09
C ALA A 122 -19.59 -5.90 -5.89
N ALA A 123 -18.92 -4.76 -5.72
CA ALA A 123 -19.58 -3.46 -5.59
C ALA A 123 -20.37 -3.07 -6.84
N MET A 124 -19.78 -3.24 -8.03
CA MET A 124 -20.43 -2.96 -9.31
C MET A 124 -21.61 -3.90 -9.58
N SER A 125 -21.47 -5.19 -9.27
CA SER A 125 -22.59 -6.14 -9.36
C SER A 125 -23.76 -5.71 -8.48
N ALA A 126 -23.49 -5.30 -7.23
CA ALA A 126 -24.52 -4.78 -6.34
C ALA A 126 -25.15 -3.49 -6.85
N SER A 127 -24.36 -2.55 -7.37
CA SER A 127 -24.87 -1.30 -7.95
C SER A 127 -25.82 -1.56 -9.11
N LEU A 128 -25.39 -2.38 -10.07
CA LEU A 128 -26.20 -2.71 -11.26
C LEU A 128 -27.45 -3.53 -10.93
N ALA A 129 -27.38 -4.39 -9.90
CA ALA A 129 -28.54 -5.17 -9.44
C ALA A 129 -29.63 -4.30 -8.80
N LEU A 130 -29.30 -3.07 -8.40
CA LEU A 130 -30.21 -2.09 -7.82
C LEU A 130 -30.67 -1.03 -8.84
N GLU A 131 -30.07 -1.00 -10.03
CA GLU A 131 -30.40 -0.06 -11.09
C GLU A 131 -31.86 -0.24 -11.55
N GLY A 132 -32.60 0.86 -11.69
CA GLY A 132 -34.01 0.86 -12.09
C GLY A 132 -35.02 0.56 -10.98
N ARG A 133 -34.59 0.48 -9.70
CA ARG A 133 -35.52 0.52 -8.58
C ARG A 133 -35.98 1.96 -8.33
N GLU A 134 -37.30 2.16 -8.19
CA GLU A 134 -37.87 3.44 -7.80
C GLU A 134 -37.38 3.77 -6.38
N LEU A 135 -36.36 4.62 -6.32
CA LEU A 135 -35.77 5.16 -5.10
C LEU A 135 -35.83 6.69 -5.25
N ASP A 136 -36.27 7.37 -4.19
CA ASP A 136 -36.46 8.83 -4.20
C ASP A 136 -35.16 9.61 -4.50
N ASP A 137 -34.00 8.99 -4.21
CA ASP A 137 -32.68 9.35 -4.74
C ASP A 137 -31.84 8.06 -4.96
N PRO A 138 -31.70 7.58 -6.21
CA PRO A 138 -31.04 6.32 -6.49
C PRO A 138 -29.57 6.26 -6.06
N LEU A 139 -28.83 7.39 -6.08
CA LEU A 139 -27.41 7.36 -5.78
C LEU A 139 -27.14 7.26 -4.28
N SER A 140 -27.83 8.06 -3.45
CA SER A 140 -27.69 7.97 -2.00
C SER A 140 -28.27 6.67 -1.45
N ALA A 141 -29.47 6.26 -1.90
CA ALA A 141 -30.16 5.05 -1.43
C ALA A 141 -29.41 3.74 -1.74
N GLN A 142 -28.66 3.68 -2.85
CA GLN A 142 -27.90 2.49 -3.23
C GLN A 142 -26.52 2.41 -2.57
N ALA A 143 -25.94 3.55 -2.18
CA ALA A 143 -24.56 3.63 -1.70
C ALA A 143 -24.23 2.66 -0.53
N PRO A 144 -25.08 2.48 0.49
CA PRO A 144 -24.77 1.54 1.57
C PRO A 144 -24.78 0.08 1.14
N TRP A 145 -25.64 -0.29 0.19
CA TRP A 145 -25.69 -1.65 -0.34
C TRP A 145 -24.44 -1.97 -1.16
N VAL A 146 -24.01 -1.03 -2.00
CA VAL A 146 -22.75 -1.12 -2.76
C VAL A 146 -21.56 -1.22 -1.82
N ALA A 147 -21.50 -0.37 -0.78
CA ALA A 147 -20.43 -0.39 0.21
C ALA A 147 -20.44 -1.67 1.06
N THR A 148 -21.63 -2.22 1.36
CA THR A 148 -21.79 -3.51 2.06
C THR A 148 -21.25 -4.65 1.21
N ALA A 149 -21.54 -4.68 -0.09
CA ALA A 149 -21.02 -5.68 -1.01
C ALA A 149 -19.48 -5.60 -1.11
N ALA A 150 -18.92 -4.39 -1.21
CA ALA A 150 -17.48 -4.17 -1.19
C ALA A 150 -16.84 -4.67 0.11
N LEU A 151 -17.43 -4.34 1.27
CA LEU A 151 -16.94 -4.77 2.58
C LEU A 151 -17.01 -6.29 2.74
N ALA A 152 -18.12 -6.91 2.34
CA ALA A 152 -18.29 -8.36 2.38
C ALA A 152 -17.25 -9.07 1.50
N ALA A 153 -17.00 -8.54 0.29
CA ALA A 153 -15.98 -9.06 -0.62
C ALA A 153 -14.57 -8.92 -0.04
N ALA A 154 -14.21 -7.74 0.46
CA ALA A 154 -12.91 -7.50 1.10
C ALA A 154 -12.69 -8.39 2.33
N ALA A 155 -13.73 -8.56 3.16
CA ALA A 155 -13.71 -9.44 4.32
C ALA A 155 -13.57 -10.92 3.92
N ALA A 156 -14.32 -11.39 2.93
CA ALA A 156 -14.22 -12.75 2.40
C ALA A 156 -12.80 -13.03 1.87
N PHE A 157 -12.24 -12.09 1.10
CA PHE A 157 -10.89 -12.19 0.57
C PHE A 157 -9.84 -12.24 1.71
N ARG A 158 -9.99 -11.38 2.72
CA ARG A 158 -9.13 -11.39 3.91
C ARG A 158 -9.19 -12.70 4.67
N LEU A 159 -10.39 -13.20 4.96
CA LEU A 159 -10.59 -14.44 5.71
C LEU A 159 -9.98 -15.63 4.97
N ARG A 160 -10.07 -15.65 3.64
CA ARG A 160 -9.63 -16.77 2.81
C ARG A 160 -8.12 -16.76 2.51
N PHE A 161 -7.55 -15.61 2.18
CA PHE A 161 -6.17 -15.49 1.70
C PHE A 161 -5.21 -14.88 2.72
N ARG A 162 -5.73 -14.22 3.77
CA ARG A 162 -4.96 -13.64 4.90
C ARG A 162 -3.83 -12.72 4.47
N LEU A 163 -4.01 -11.99 3.36
CA LEU A 163 -3.02 -11.06 2.85
C LEU A 163 -3.01 -9.76 3.66
N PRO A 164 -1.84 -9.18 3.95
CA PRO A 164 -1.78 -7.89 4.63
C PRO A 164 -2.52 -6.76 3.92
N PHE A 165 -2.44 -6.71 2.58
CA PHE A 165 -3.13 -5.71 1.74
C PHE A 165 -4.65 -5.71 1.95
N SER A 166 -5.25 -6.86 2.23
CA SER A 166 -6.70 -6.97 2.46
C SER A 166 -7.17 -6.14 3.67
N THR A 167 -6.28 -5.81 4.62
CA THR A 167 -6.62 -4.93 5.75
C THR A 167 -7.00 -3.53 5.29
N LEU A 168 -6.28 -2.99 4.30
CA LEU A 168 -6.60 -1.70 3.70
C LEU A 168 -7.96 -1.74 3.04
N LEU A 169 -8.24 -2.77 2.23
CA LEU A 169 -9.53 -2.91 1.55
C LEU A 169 -10.69 -3.00 2.56
N VAL A 170 -10.55 -3.81 3.61
CA VAL A 170 -11.57 -3.92 4.67
C VAL A 170 -11.79 -2.57 5.36
N ALA A 171 -10.72 -1.86 5.74
CA ALA A 171 -10.84 -0.56 6.39
C ALA A 171 -11.47 0.49 5.47
N ALA A 172 -11.03 0.56 4.21
CA ALA A 172 -11.57 1.49 3.22
C ALA A 172 -13.06 1.23 2.93
N SER A 173 -13.46 -0.04 2.76
CA SER A 173 -14.87 -0.40 2.57
C SER A 173 -15.73 -0.16 3.81
N ALA A 174 -15.19 -0.36 5.02
CA ALA A 174 -15.90 -0.05 6.27
C ALA A 174 -16.12 1.46 6.42
N ILE A 175 -15.11 2.28 6.08
CA ILE A 175 -15.25 3.74 6.03
C ILE A 175 -16.28 4.14 4.98
N GLY A 176 -16.21 3.59 3.76
CA GLY A 176 -17.17 3.86 2.71
C GLY A 176 -18.61 3.53 3.12
N LEU A 177 -18.81 2.41 3.82
CA LEU A 177 -20.12 2.04 4.36
C LEU A 177 -20.59 3.04 5.43
N GLY A 178 -19.72 3.43 6.36
CA GLY A 178 -20.05 4.43 7.38
C GLY A 178 -20.43 5.78 6.76
N LEU A 179 -19.70 6.23 5.74
CA LEU A 179 -20.00 7.47 5.01
C LEU A 179 -21.28 7.38 4.19
N ALA A 180 -21.55 6.23 3.55
CA ALA A 180 -22.79 6.01 2.82
C ALA A 180 -24.02 6.02 3.75
N LEU A 181 -23.91 5.37 4.92
CA LEU A 181 -24.96 5.40 5.94
C LEU A 181 -25.16 6.81 6.52
N LEU A 182 -24.07 7.56 6.71
CA LEU A 182 -24.15 8.94 7.16
C LEU A 182 -24.82 9.82 6.10
N GLY A 183 -24.48 9.64 4.82
CA GLY A 183 -25.11 10.34 3.71
C GLY A 183 -26.61 10.11 3.65
N LEU A 184 -27.08 8.89 3.93
CA LEU A 184 -28.51 8.58 3.99
C LEU A 184 -29.28 9.30 5.10
N HIS A 185 -28.63 9.60 6.23
CA HIS A 185 -29.34 10.03 7.44
C HIS A 185 -29.01 11.47 7.84
N ALA A 186 -27.89 12.00 7.34
CA ALA A 186 -27.36 13.30 7.68
C ALA A 186 -26.46 13.84 6.55
N GLU A 187 -26.96 13.84 5.31
CA GLU A 187 -26.27 14.38 4.14
C GLU A 187 -25.67 15.77 4.39
N ALA A 188 -26.46 16.69 4.94
CA ALA A 188 -26.00 18.03 5.27
C ALA A 188 -24.81 18.05 6.23
N LEU A 189 -24.74 17.11 7.19
CA LEU A 189 -23.59 16.98 8.09
C LEU A 189 -22.35 16.48 7.34
N LEU A 190 -22.53 15.49 6.45
CA LEU A 190 -21.46 14.94 5.63
C LEU A 190 -20.84 16.02 4.74
N GLU A 191 -21.66 16.83 4.07
CA GLU A 191 -21.21 17.93 3.21
C GLU A 191 -20.50 19.02 4.01
N GLN A 192 -21.11 19.49 5.10
CA GLN A 192 -20.58 20.61 5.89
C GLN A 192 -19.31 20.25 6.65
N ARG A 193 -19.15 18.98 7.07
CA ARG A 193 -18.06 18.52 7.95
C ARG A 193 -17.14 17.50 7.27
N TRP A 194 -17.13 17.46 5.94
CA TRP A 194 -16.31 16.51 5.16
C TRP A 194 -14.83 16.53 5.61
N ARG A 195 -14.25 17.71 5.80
CA ARG A 195 -12.84 17.89 6.14
C ARG A 195 -12.54 17.32 7.53
N GLU A 196 -13.40 17.59 8.51
CA GLU A 196 -13.29 17.07 9.87
C GLU A 196 -13.52 15.57 9.93
N LEU A 197 -14.54 15.06 9.24
CA LEU A 197 -14.84 13.63 9.17
C LEU A 197 -13.68 12.87 8.56
N LEU A 198 -13.12 13.35 7.45
CA LEU A 198 -11.97 12.73 6.81
C LEU A 198 -10.74 12.73 7.73
N LEU A 199 -10.49 13.84 8.45
CA LEU A 199 -9.40 13.93 9.42
C LEU A 199 -9.59 12.90 10.55
N VAL A 200 -10.78 12.86 11.16
CA VAL A 200 -11.09 11.95 12.27
C VAL A 200 -10.95 10.49 11.82
N LEU A 201 -11.53 10.14 10.66
CA LEU A 201 -11.40 8.79 10.12
C LEU A 201 -9.94 8.44 9.81
N GLY A 202 -9.18 9.37 9.22
CA GLY A 202 -7.75 9.19 8.96
C GLY A 202 -6.95 8.94 10.25
N LEU A 203 -7.23 9.70 11.31
CA LEU A 203 -6.60 9.52 12.63
C LEU A 203 -7.02 8.20 13.30
N LEU A 204 -8.27 7.76 13.14
CA LEU A 204 -8.74 6.46 13.64
C LEU A 204 -8.01 5.31 12.92
N VAL A 205 -7.86 5.38 11.60
CA VAL A 205 -7.11 4.38 10.82
C VAL A 205 -5.63 4.40 11.20
N PHE A 206 -5.03 5.59 11.38
CA PHE A 206 -3.65 5.73 11.86
C PHE A 206 -3.47 5.10 13.24
N GLY A 207 -4.39 5.36 14.17
CA GLY A 207 -4.41 4.72 15.50
C GLY A 207 -4.51 3.21 15.39
N ALA A 208 -5.40 2.68 14.55
CA ALA A 208 -5.50 1.25 14.28
C ALA A 208 -4.19 0.67 13.72
N ALA A 209 -3.55 1.36 12.77
CA ALA A 209 -2.24 1.01 12.23
C ALA A 209 -1.17 0.93 13.33
N MET A 210 -1.17 1.90 14.27
CA MET A 210 -0.28 1.90 15.43
C MET A 210 -0.50 0.70 16.34
N THR A 211 -1.74 0.24 16.54
CA THR A 211 -1.96 -0.99 17.32
C THR A 211 -1.32 -2.22 16.69
N PHE A 212 -1.21 -2.28 15.36
CA PHE A 212 -0.52 -3.38 14.68
C PHE A 212 0.99 -3.25 14.80
N ASP A 213 1.53 -2.04 14.62
CA ASP A 213 2.96 -1.78 14.73
C ASP A 213 3.49 -2.04 16.14
N LEU A 214 2.73 -1.66 17.18
CA LEU A 214 3.10 -1.87 18.58
C LEU A 214 3.00 -3.33 19.04
N ARG A 215 2.16 -4.15 18.37
CA ARG A 215 2.08 -5.59 18.64
C ARG A 215 3.25 -6.37 18.07
N ASP A 216 4.02 -5.77 17.17
CA ASP A 216 5.15 -6.41 16.51
C ASP A 216 6.37 -5.50 16.40
N PRO A 217 6.99 -5.08 17.54
CA PRO A 217 8.10 -4.13 17.55
C PRO A 217 9.35 -4.67 16.85
N GLU A 218 9.54 -5.98 16.87
CA GLU A 218 10.66 -6.70 16.24
C GLU A 218 10.39 -7.03 14.76
N ARG A 219 9.20 -6.70 14.24
CA ARG A 219 8.77 -6.94 12.84
C ARG A 219 8.89 -8.40 12.41
N ARG A 220 8.49 -9.32 13.29
CA ARG A 220 8.56 -10.78 13.09
C ARG A 220 7.25 -11.39 12.59
N THR A 221 6.15 -10.65 12.59
CA THR A 221 4.81 -11.14 12.25
C THR A 221 4.19 -10.36 11.08
N LEU A 222 3.06 -10.87 10.57
CA LEU A 222 2.25 -10.14 9.58
C LEU A 222 1.55 -8.89 10.15
N ALA A 223 1.63 -8.65 11.47
CA ALA A 223 1.02 -7.46 12.08
C ALA A 223 1.67 -6.17 11.54
N SER A 224 3.00 -6.10 11.48
CA SER A 224 3.72 -4.95 10.90
C SER A 224 3.30 -4.69 9.43
N ASP A 225 3.03 -5.74 8.65
CA ASP A 225 2.57 -5.60 7.27
C ASP A 225 1.12 -5.08 7.21
N ASN A 226 0.22 -5.56 8.08
CA ASN A 226 -1.14 -5.01 8.19
C ASN A 226 -1.09 -3.52 8.56
N GLY A 227 -0.23 -3.15 9.51
CA GLY A 227 -0.01 -1.77 9.93
C GLY A 227 0.49 -0.89 8.78
N PHE A 228 1.45 -1.38 7.98
CA PHE A 228 1.93 -0.68 6.77
C PHE A 228 0.78 -0.32 5.82
N TRP A 229 -0.11 -1.26 5.51
CA TRP A 229 -1.22 -1.02 4.59
C TRP A 229 -2.27 -0.06 5.18
N LEU A 230 -2.51 -0.09 6.49
CA LEU A 230 -3.38 0.89 7.13
C LEU A 230 -2.77 2.29 7.15
N HIS A 231 -1.45 2.42 7.33
CA HIS A 231 -0.78 3.72 7.17
C HIS A 231 -0.90 4.27 5.74
N LEU A 232 -0.82 3.40 4.74
CA LEU A 232 -1.00 3.79 3.34
C LEU A 232 -2.41 4.36 3.08
N LEU A 233 -3.43 3.89 3.82
CA LEU A 233 -4.78 4.43 3.78
C LEU A 233 -4.93 5.72 4.61
N ALA A 234 -4.37 5.75 5.81
CA ALA A 234 -4.50 6.87 6.74
C ALA A 234 -3.79 8.13 6.23
N ALA A 235 -2.59 7.97 5.66
CA ALA A 235 -1.75 9.08 5.22
C ALA A 235 -2.45 10.03 4.23
N PRO A 236 -3.05 9.56 3.11
CA PRO A 236 -3.72 10.46 2.18
C PRO A 236 -4.94 11.12 2.81
N MET A 237 -5.68 10.42 3.68
CA MET A 237 -6.84 10.99 4.38
C MET A 237 -6.43 12.15 5.30
N ILE A 238 -5.39 11.95 6.12
CA ILE A 238 -4.89 12.97 7.04
C ILE A 238 -4.30 14.15 6.27
N VAL A 239 -3.44 13.89 5.29
CA VAL A 239 -2.79 14.95 4.49
C VAL A 239 -3.85 15.75 3.75
N HIS A 240 -4.77 15.10 3.04
CA HIS A 240 -5.82 15.79 2.29
C HIS A 240 -6.70 16.64 3.22
N ALA A 241 -7.13 16.07 4.35
CA ALA A 241 -7.95 16.80 5.31
C ALA A 241 -7.23 18.03 5.89
N LEU A 242 -5.99 17.88 6.36
CA LEU A 242 -5.20 18.99 6.92
C LEU A 242 -4.95 20.09 5.88
N LEU A 243 -4.63 19.72 4.65
CA LEU A 243 -4.42 20.71 3.59
C LEU A 243 -5.72 21.40 3.19
N SER A 244 -6.86 20.71 3.21
CA SER A 244 -8.15 21.34 2.93
C SER A 244 -8.58 22.38 3.96
N PHE A 245 -8.02 22.38 5.17
CA PHE A 245 -8.24 23.46 6.16
C PHE A 245 -7.43 24.72 5.86
N VAL A 246 -6.35 24.59 5.08
CA VAL A 246 -5.37 25.66 4.87
C VAL A 246 -5.46 26.21 3.46
N VAL A 247 -5.54 25.34 2.46
CA VAL A 247 -5.49 25.69 1.04
C VAL A 247 -6.92 25.82 0.52
N ALA A 248 -7.33 27.04 0.18
CA ALA A 248 -8.67 27.30 -0.35
C ALA A 248 -8.84 26.74 -1.77
N ASP A 249 -7.83 26.95 -2.63
CA ASP A 249 -7.78 26.38 -3.99
C ASP A 249 -6.49 25.56 -4.19
N PRO A 250 -6.57 24.22 -4.24
CA PRO A 250 -5.42 23.36 -4.50
C PRO A 250 -4.74 23.60 -5.85
N ALA A 251 -5.46 24.13 -6.85
CA ALA A 251 -4.90 24.41 -8.17
C ALA A 251 -4.06 25.70 -8.19
N SER A 252 -4.35 26.64 -7.27
CA SER A 252 -3.63 27.91 -7.16
C SER A 252 -3.40 28.35 -5.71
N PRO A 253 -2.61 27.58 -4.91
CA PRO A 253 -2.36 27.95 -3.53
C PRO A 253 -1.65 29.30 -3.45
N THR A 254 -2.08 30.17 -2.57
CA THR A 254 -1.30 31.37 -2.25
C THR A 254 0.02 30.94 -1.60
N PRO A 255 1.09 31.75 -1.69
CA PRO A 255 2.37 31.35 -1.11
C PRO A 255 2.34 31.19 0.42
N SER A 256 1.46 31.91 1.12
CA SER A 256 1.23 31.73 2.56
C SER A 256 0.60 30.37 2.87
N GLU A 257 -0.42 29.96 2.09
CA GLU A 257 -1.03 28.64 2.23
C GLU A 257 -0.02 27.54 1.89
N ALA A 258 0.77 27.73 0.84
CA ALA A 258 1.83 26.80 0.45
C ALA A 258 2.92 26.66 1.54
N ALA A 259 3.30 27.75 2.20
CA ALA A 259 4.25 27.71 3.31
C ALA A 259 3.69 26.92 4.51
N VAL A 260 2.42 27.12 4.86
CA VAL A 260 1.76 26.36 5.92
C VAL A 260 1.60 24.89 5.53
N ALA A 261 1.26 24.60 4.27
CA ALA A 261 1.21 23.24 3.74
C ALA A 261 2.56 22.52 3.86
N VAL A 262 3.67 23.18 3.52
CA VAL A 262 5.03 22.65 3.71
C VAL A 262 5.31 22.40 5.20
N ALA A 263 4.90 23.30 6.09
CA ALA A 263 5.08 23.11 7.53
C ALA A 263 4.29 21.89 8.07
N ILE A 264 3.05 21.71 7.62
CA ILE A 264 2.23 20.53 7.95
C ILE A 264 2.90 19.26 7.46
N LEU A 265 3.35 19.23 6.20
CA LEU A 265 4.01 18.08 5.60
C LEU A 265 5.34 17.76 6.30
N ALA A 266 6.10 18.78 6.72
CA ALA A 266 7.30 18.61 7.53
C ALA A 266 6.97 18.02 8.91
N ALA A 267 5.90 18.46 9.57
CA ALA A 267 5.46 17.89 10.84
C ALA A 267 5.03 16.42 10.68
N LEU A 268 4.29 16.08 9.62
CA LEU A 268 3.94 14.68 9.30
C LEU A 268 5.17 13.84 8.95
N ALA A 269 6.18 14.44 8.29
CA ALA A 269 7.45 13.77 8.03
C ALA A 269 8.21 13.44 9.32
N LEU A 270 8.18 14.33 10.32
CA LEU A 270 8.72 14.04 11.65
C LEU A 270 7.98 12.89 12.32
N VAL A 271 6.64 12.88 12.26
CA VAL A 271 5.84 11.74 12.75
C VAL A 271 6.24 10.45 12.05
N ALA A 272 6.40 10.47 10.73
CA ALA A 272 6.82 9.31 9.94
C ALA A 272 8.22 8.79 10.32
N LEU A 273 9.15 9.70 10.62
CA LEU A 273 10.49 9.36 11.11
C LEU A 273 10.43 8.71 12.50
N VAL A 274 9.67 9.29 13.43
CA VAL A 274 9.50 8.72 14.78
C VAL A 274 8.94 7.31 14.66
N VAL A 275 7.85 7.13 13.94
CA VAL A 275 7.14 5.87 13.78
C VAL A 275 7.90 4.84 12.92
N ASP A 276 8.98 5.25 12.23
CA ASP A 276 9.75 4.40 11.32
C ASP A 276 8.90 3.80 10.19
N ARG A 277 8.00 4.62 9.62
CA ARG A 277 7.07 4.21 8.55
C ARG A 277 7.16 5.16 7.37
N ARG A 278 7.93 4.75 6.35
CA ARG A 278 8.12 5.48 5.09
C ARG A 278 6.83 5.68 4.28
N ALA A 279 5.84 4.80 4.45
CA ALA A 279 4.56 4.88 3.73
C ALA A 279 3.85 6.23 3.88
N LEU A 280 3.95 6.85 5.07
CA LEU A 280 3.36 8.15 5.37
C LEU A 280 3.93 9.26 4.46
N LEU A 281 5.23 9.19 4.16
CA LEU A 281 5.90 10.16 3.28
C LEU A 281 5.54 9.97 1.82
N MET A 282 5.43 8.71 1.38
CA MET A 282 5.10 8.39 -0.01
C MET A 282 3.74 8.95 -0.41
N SER A 283 2.76 8.93 0.50
CA SER A 283 1.42 9.48 0.23
C SER A 283 1.36 11.01 0.22
N GLY A 284 2.28 11.71 0.89
CA GLY A 284 2.33 13.17 0.94
C GLY A 284 3.07 13.79 -0.25
N LEU A 285 3.72 12.98 -1.09
CA LEU A 285 4.68 13.47 -2.08
C LEU A 285 4.04 14.34 -3.16
N ILE A 286 2.86 13.96 -3.65
CA ILE A 286 2.11 14.74 -4.64
C ILE A 286 1.74 16.11 -4.07
N TYR A 287 1.25 16.14 -2.83
CA TYR A 287 0.90 17.37 -2.12
C TYR A 287 2.12 18.26 -1.86
N PHE A 288 3.25 17.64 -1.52
CA PHE A 288 4.51 18.35 -1.30
C PHE A 288 5.05 18.98 -2.59
N GLY A 289 4.98 18.26 -3.71
CA GLY A 289 5.30 18.80 -5.03
C GLY A 289 4.44 20.02 -5.39
N ALA A 290 3.12 19.92 -5.21
CA ALA A 290 2.21 21.05 -5.44
C ALA A 290 2.55 22.27 -4.58
N ALA A 291 2.84 22.07 -3.29
CA ALA A 291 3.21 23.14 -2.38
C ALA A 291 4.55 23.82 -2.75
N ILE A 292 5.56 23.03 -3.16
CA ILE A 292 6.83 23.57 -3.66
C ILE A 292 6.61 24.41 -4.92
N GLY A 293 5.83 23.90 -5.88
CA GLY A 293 5.53 24.62 -7.11
C GLY A 293 4.92 25.99 -6.85
N ALA A 294 3.96 26.07 -5.94
CA ALA A 294 3.32 27.33 -5.54
C ALA A 294 4.28 28.33 -4.86
N LEU A 295 5.28 27.85 -4.10
CA LEU A 295 6.28 28.72 -3.48
C LEU A 295 7.25 29.34 -4.50
N ILE A 296 7.59 28.59 -5.55
CA ILE A 296 8.56 29.01 -6.58
C ILE A 296 7.94 30.04 -7.54
N THR A 297 6.61 30.08 -7.70
CA THR A 297 5.92 31.05 -8.56
C THR A 297 6.30 32.50 -8.26
N ARG A 298 6.75 32.83 -7.03
CA ARG A 298 7.26 34.17 -6.67
C ARG A 298 8.51 34.60 -7.42
N ALA A 299 9.29 33.68 -7.96
CA ALA A 299 10.55 33.98 -8.63
C ALA A 299 10.40 34.44 -10.09
N GLN A 300 9.15 34.67 -10.56
CA GLN A 300 8.81 35.10 -11.92
C GLN A 300 9.39 34.22 -13.03
N PHE A 301 9.62 32.93 -12.74
CA PHE A 301 10.03 31.95 -13.73
C PHE A 301 8.87 31.54 -14.64
N ASP A 302 9.20 31.04 -15.83
CA ASP A 302 8.21 30.39 -16.70
C ASP A 302 7.73 29.04 -16.10
N SER A 303 6.59 28.55 -16.58
CA SER A 303 5.98 27.32 -16.05
C SER A 303 6.87 26.09 -16.21
N ALA A 304 7.68 26.03 -17.27
CA ALA A 304 8.60 24.91 -17.51
C ALA A 304 9.71 24.88 -16.45
N THR A 305 10.26 26.04 -16.10
CA THR A 305 11.29 26.21 -15.06
C THR A 305 10.71 25.93 -13.68
N ILE A 306 9.50 26.42 -13.36
CA ILE A 306 8.82 26.09 -12.10
C ILE A 306 8.64 24.57 -11.96
N PHE A 307 8.15 23.90 -13.00
CA PHE A 307 7.97 22.46 -12.99
C PHE A 307 9.30 21.72 -12.81
N ALA A 308 10.33 22.08 -13.57
CA ALA A 308 11.67 21.48 -13.46
C ALA A 308 12.27 21.66 -12.05
N LEU A 309 12.23 22.86 -11.50
CA LEU A 309 12.72 23.13 -10.13
C LEU A 309 11.92 22.37 -9.08
N THR A 310 10.60 22.28 -9.24
CA THR A 310 9.74 21.48 -8.37
C THR A 310 10.17 20.03 -8.36
N LEU A 311 10.39 19.41 -9.53
CA LEU A 311 10.87 18.04 -9.64
C LEU A 311 12.27 17.84 -9.05
N VAL A 312 13.19 18.79 -9.27
CA VAL A 312 14.54 18.73 -8.70
C VAL A 312 14.49 18.75 -7.18
N ILE A 313 13.76 19.72 -6.58
CA ILE A 313 13.64 19.83 -5.12
C ILE A 313 12.94 18.60 -4.55
N LEU A 314 11.85 18.17 -5.16
CA LEU A 314 11.11 16.97 -4.76
C LEU A 314 12.00 15.73 -4.81
N GLY A 315 12.74 15.54 -5.90
CA GLY A 315 13.67 14.43 -6.09
C GLY A 315 14.82 14.44 -5.07
N VAL A 316 15.42 15.60 -4.81
CA VAL A 316 16.46 15.76 -3.78
C VAL A 316 15.93 15.37 -2.40
N VAL A 317 14.73 15.82 -2.03
CA VAL A 317 14.11 15.47 -0.74
C VAL A 317 13.86 13.96 -0.64
N VAL A 318 13.31 13.34 -1.70
CA VAL A 318 13.05 11.89 -1.72
C VAL A 318 14.34 11.09 -1.62
N VAL A 319 15.38 11.44 -2.38
CA VAL A 319 16.68 10.76 -2.35
C VAL A 319 17.35 10.94 -0.99
N ALA A 320 17.35 12.16 -0.44
CA ALA A 320 17.93 12.46 0.85
C ALA A 320 17.23 11.69 1.99
N LEU A 321 15.90 11.62 1.99
CA LEU A 321 15.15 10.82 2.97
C LEU A 321 15.33 9.31 2.74
N GLY A 322 15.42 8.87 1.49
CA GLY A 322 15.62 7.46 1.12
C GLY A 322 16.96 6.91 1.62
N ALA A 323 18.04 7.65 1.37
CA ALA A 323 19.41 7.29 1.77
C ALA A 323 19.71 7.67 3.24
N GLY A 324 19.21 8.82 3.70
CA GLY A 324 19.45 9.40 5.01
C GLY A 324 18.45 9.02 6.11
N TRP A 325 17.60 8.01 5.88
CA TRP A 325 16.54 7.63 6.82
C TRP A 325 17.02 7.38 8.25
N ARG A 326 18.05 6.52 8.40
CA ARG A 326 18.63 6.15 9.70
C ARG A 326 19.17 7.36 10.47
N PRO A 327 20.06 8.20 9.90
CA PRO A 327 20.52 9.40 10.62
C PRO A 327 19.41 10.41 10.90
N ALA A 328 18.49 10.65 9.96
CA ALA A 328 17.37 11.58 10.17
C ALA A 328 16.46 11.13 11.33
N ARG A 329 16.16 9.83 11.40
CA ARG A 329 15.40 9.25 12.50
C ARG A 329 16.09 9.40 13.85
N ARG A 330 17.39 9.12 13.92
CA ARG A 330 18.15 9.31 15.18
C ARG A 330 18.07 10.74 15.68
N LEU A 331 18.16 11.72 14.78
CA LEU A 331 18.01 13.13 15.14
C LEU A 331 16.59 13.45 15.62
N ALA A 332 15.57 12.93 14.94
CA ALA A 332 14.17 13.11 15.33
C ALA A 332 13.82 12.47 16.69
N LEU A 333 14.48 11.36 17.05
CA LEU A 333 14.28 10.67 18.33
C LEU A 333 15.10 11.25 19.49
N ALA A 334 16.17 12.00 19.21
CA ALA A 334 17.05 12.59 20.24
C ALA A 334 16.31 13.41 21.33
N PRO A 335 15.29 14.24 21.00
CA PRO A 335 14.57 15.01 22.02
C PRO A 335 13.53 14.20 22.81
N LEU A 336 13.23 12.95 22.44
CA LEU A 336 12.16 12.17 23.08
C LEU A 336 12.61 11.54 24.42
N PRO A 337 11.72 11.47 25.43
CA PRO A 337 12.02 10.79 26.69
C PRO A 337 12.26 9.28 26.48
N PRO A 338 13.06 8.63 27.35
CA PRO A 338 13.43 7.21 27.21
C PRO A 338 12.23 6.25 27.11
N SER A 339 11.14 6.54 27.82
CA SER A 339 9.90 5.76 27.79
C SER A 339 9.25 5.74 26.41
N LEU A 340 9.20 6.88 25.72
CA LEU A 340 8.69 6.97 24.36
C LEU A 340 9.66 6.34 23.35
N ARG A 341 10.98 6.50 23.55
CA ARG A 341 11.97 5.83 22.68
C ARG A 341 11.89 4.30 22.75
N ALA A 342 11.60 3.74 23.91
CA ALA A 342 11.44 2.30 24.10
C ALA A 342 10.11 1.75 23.53
N ALA A 343 9.07 2.60 23.43
CA ALA A 343 7.77 2.21 22.88
C ALA A 343 7.72 2.22 21.34
N VAL A 344 8.67 2.90 20.70
CA VAL A 344 8.74 3.02 19.24
C VAL A 344 9.51 1.83 18.64
N PRO A 345 9.10 1.28 17.47
CA PRO A 345 9.75 0.11 16.86
C PRO A 345 11.28 0.24 16.73
N SER A 346 12.01 -0.84 17.04
CA SER A 346 13.47 -0.87 16.90
C SER A 346 13.85 -0.95 15.43
N SER A 347 14.79 -0.11 14.97
CA SER A 347 15.33 -0.21 13.62
C SER A 347 16.38 -1.32 13.56
N SER A 348 16.13 -2.37 12.78
CA SER A 348 17.18 -3.24 12.22
C SER A 348 18.06 -2.48 11.23
#